data_AF-A0A8T6MU20-F1
#
_entry.id   AF-A0A8T6MU20-F1
#
_cell.length_a   1.000
_cell.length_b   1.000
_cell.length_c   1.000
_cell.angle_alpha   90.00
_cell.angle_beta   90.00
_cell.angle_gamma   90.00
#
_symmetry.space_group_name_H-M   'P 1'
#
loop_
_entity.id
_entity.type
_entity.pdbx_description
1 polymer ?
#
loop_
_entity_poly.entity_id
_entity_poly.type
_entity_poly.pdbx_seq_one_letter_code
_entity_poly.pdbx_strand_id
1 'polypeptide(L)' 'REVEKGILGHILNKAKENGVERVKAQFIPSQKNAPIENFLPSCGFQKEGDYWIFEINTSFVVPDCIKVSVE' A
#
# COMPACT_ATOMS: atom_id res chain seq x y z
N ARG A 1 11.12 6.45 1.36
CA ARG A 1 10.10 5.48 0.92
C ARG A 1 9.02 6.13 0.06
N GLU A 2 9.32 7.26 -0.58
CA GLU A 2 8.32 7.99 -1.35
C GLU A 2 7.97 7.22 -2.61
N VAL A 3 8.96 6.54 -3.23
CA VAL A 3 8.76 5.68 -4.40
C VAL A 3 7.76 4.56 -4.10
N GLU A 4 7.94 3.83 -3.01
CA GLU A 4 7.05 2.74 -2.59
C GLU A 4 5.64 3.25 -2.30
N LYS A 5 5.50 4.43 -1.68
CA LYS A 5 4.21 5.09 -1.49
C LYS A 5 3.58 5.51 -2.82
N GLY A 6 4.37 5.98 -3.78
CA GLY A 6 3.91 6.32 -5.13
C GLY A 6 3.32 5.11 -5.85
N ILE A 7 4.05 3.99 -5.86
CA ILE A 7 3.61 2.73 -6.47
C ILE A 7 2.35 2.22 -5.77
N LEU A 8 2.34 2.17 -4.44
CA LEU A 8 1.19 1.74 -3.66
C LEU A 8 -0.04 2.61 -3.93
N GLY A 9 0.13 3.92 -3.96
CA GLY A 9 -0.95 4.86 -4.26
C GLY A 9 -1.55 4.65 -5.65
N HIS A 10 -0.72 4.39 -6.66
CA HIS A 10 -1.20 4.04 -8.00
C HIS A 10 -2.03 2.75 -7.99
N ILE A 11 -1.57 1.70 -7.28
CA ILE A 11 -2.30 0.44 -7.15
C ILE A 11 -3.66 0.66 -6.46
N LEU A 12 -3.69 1.42 -5.36
CA LEU A 12 -4.91 1.70 -4.60
C LEU A 12 -5.91 2.53 -5.42
N ASN A 13 -5.45 3.54 -6.16
CA ASN A 13 -6.30 4.33 -7.05
C ASN A 13 -6.91 3.44 -8.14
N LYS A 14 -6.10 2.60 -8.78
CA LYS A 14 -6.60 1.68 -9.81
C LYS A 14 -7.60 0.67 -9.23
N ALA A 15 -7.35 0.16 -8.03
CA ALA A 15 -8.30 -0.72 -7.33
C ALA A 15 -9.64 -0.01 -7.09
N LYS A 16 -9.59 1.26 -6.62
CA LYS A 16 -10.78 2.10 -6.43
C LYS A 16 -11.57 2.31 -7.72
N GLU A 17 -10.89 2.65 -8.81
CA GLU A 17 -11.52 2.82 -10.13
C GLU A 17 -12.20 1.55 -10.64
N ASN A 18 -11.70 0.37 -10.23
CA ASN A 18 -12.27 -0.93 -10.59
C ASN A 18 -13.34 -1.42 -9.59
N GLY A 19 -13.75 -0.61 -8.63
CA GLY A 19 -14.78 -0.99 -7.64
C GLY A 19 -14.32 -2.02 -6.62
N VAL A 20 -13.00 -2.16 -6.39
CA VAL A 20 -12.47 -3.04 -5.34
C VAL A 20 -12.76 -2.44 -3.97
N GLU A 21 -13.20 -3.27 -3.03
CA GLU A 21 -13.50 -2.82 -1.65
C GLU A 21 -12.28 -2.95 -0.72
N ARG A 22 -11.47 -4.00 -0.91
CA ARG A 22 -10.34 -4.34 -0.03
C ARG A 22 -9.11 -4.79 -0.81
N VAL A 23 -7.95 -4.31 -0.40
CA VAL A 23 -6.64 -4.75 -0.91
C VAL A 23 -5.91 -5.53 0.18
N LYS A 24 -5.42 -6.71 -0.20
CA LYS A 24 -4.75 -7.65 0.70
C LYS A 24 -3.26 -7.69 0.38
N ALA A 25 -2.42 -7.52 1.40
CA ALA A 25 -0.97 -7.58 1.32
C ALA A 25 -0.40 -8.60 2.31
N GLN A 26 0.78 -9.14 2.00
CA GLN A 26 1.50 -10.07 2.87
C GLN A 26 2.90 -9.51 3.12
N PHE A 27 3.31 -9.51 4.40
CA PHE A 27 4.68 -9.22 4.78
C PHE A 27 5.44 -10.53 4.99
N ILE A 28 6.55 -10.71 4.29
CA ILE A 28 7.41 -11.91 4.42
C ILE A 28 8.55 -11.57 5.39
N PRO A 29 8.53 -12.10 6.64
CA PRO A 29 9.55 -11.76 7.63
C PRO A 29 10.90 -12.36 7.24
N SER A 30 11.90 -11.50 7.14
CA SER A 30 13.30 -11.90 6.98
C SER A 30 14.21 -10.77 7.48
N GLN A 31 15.47 -11.07 7.81
CA GLN A 31 16.43 -10.03 8.22
C GLN A 31 16.57 -8.91 7.18
N LYS A 32 16.46 -9.26 5.88
CA LYS A 32 16.52 -8.29 4.78
C LYS A 32 15.28 -7.39 4.73
N ASN A 33 14.14 -7.88 5.22
CA ASN A 33 12.86 -7.17 5.20
C ASN A 33 12.55 -6.44 6.52
N ALA A 34 13.40 -6.56 7.55
CA ALA A 34 13.24 -5.85 8.82
C ALA A 34 13.00 -4.32 8.64
N PRO A 35 13.67 -3.62 7.70
CA PRO A 35 13.39 -2.21 7.50
C PRO A 35 11.92 -1.93 7.17
N ILE A 36 11.27 -2.78 6.36
CA ILE A 36 9.92 -2.52 5.82
C ILE A 36 8.78 -3.04 6.71
N GLU A 37 9.08 -3.61 7.89
CA GLU A 37 8.06 -4.14 8.83
C GLU A 37 6.94 -3.14 9.12
N ASN A 38 7.30 -1.87 9.31
CA ASN A 38 6.34 -0.80 9.60
C ASN A 38 5.75 -0.12 8.35
N PHE A 39 6.09 -0.56 7.14
CA PHE A 39 5.66 0.11 5.92
C PHE A 39 4.13 0.03 5.72
N LEU A 40 3.58 -1.19 5.71
CA LEU A 40 2.14 -1.43 5.56
C LEU A 40 1.31 -0.71 6.64
N PRO A 41 1.60 -0.85 7.95
CA PRO A 41 0.85 -0.12 8.97
C PRO A 41 1.00 1.40 8.82
N SER A 42 2.18 1.91 8.45
CA SER A 42 2.35 3.37 8.20
C SER A 42 1.55 3.89 7.00
N CYS A 43 1.09 2.99 6.12
CA CYS A 43 0.25 3.30 4.97
C CYS A 43 -1.24 3.08 5.23
N GLY A 44 -1.64 2.78 6.48
CA GLY A 44 -3.04 2.58 6.86
C GLY A 44 -3.56 1.16 6.71
N PHE A 45 -2.70 0.17 6.42
CA PHE A 45 -3.12 -1.23 6.44
C PHE A 45 -3.31 -1.72 7.87
N GLN A 46 -4.34 -2.52 8.08
CA GLN A 46 -4.64 -3.17 9.35
C GLN A 46 -4.34 -4.67 9.26
N LYS A 47 -3.82 -5.26 10.33
CA LYS A 47 -3.49 -6.69 10.34
C LYS A 47 -4.74 -7.51 10.65
N GLU A 48 -5.09 -8.42 9.76
CA GLU A 48 -6.15 -9.42 9.93
C GLU A 48 -5.56 -10.82 9.67
N GLY A 49 -5.31 -11.57 10.75
CA GLY A 49 -4.64 -12.87 10.68
C GLY A 49 -3.22 -12.76 10.11
N ASP A 50 -2.94 -13.55 9.06
CA ASP A 50 -1.66 -13.57 8.34
C ASP A 50 -1.46 -12.43 7.33
N TYR A 51 -2.48 -11.57 7.16
CA TYR A 51 -2.51 -10.58 6.10
C TYR A 51 -2.72 -9.16 6.61
N TRP A 52 -2.36 -8.22 5.75
CA TRP A 52 -2.59 -6.80 5.92
C TRP A 52 -3.68 -6.37 4.96
N ILE A 53 -4.73 -5.74 5.48
CA ILE A 53 -5.91 -5.33 4.73
C ILE A 53 -5.96 -3.81 4.69
N PHE A 54 -6.23 -3.26 3.51
CA PHE A 54 -6.52 -1.86 3.28
C PHE A 54 -7.93 -1.73 2.72
N GLU A 55 -8.78 -0.96 3.39
CA GLU A 55 -10.12 -0.66 2.89
C GLU A 55 -10.05 0.53 1.92
N ILE A 56 -10.57 0.37 0.71
CA ILE A 56 -10.46 1.38 -0.36
C ILE A 56 -11.20 2.68 -0.06
N ASN A 57 -12.15 2.65 0.88
CA ASN A 57 -12.81 3.85 1.40
C ASN A 57 -11.86 4.74 2.22
N THR A 58 -10.70 4.24 2.65
CA THR A 58 -9.67 5.01 3.35
C THR A 58 -8.87 5.86 2.36
N SER A 59 -8.70 7.15 2.68
CA SER A 59 -7.88 8.06 1.88
C SER A 59 -6.40 7.71 2.00
N PHE A 60 -5.74 7.45 0.87
CA PHE A 60 -4.29 7.32 0.77
C PHE A 60 -3.70 8.54 0.06
N VAL A 61 -2.66 9.15 0.63
CA VAL A 61 -2.00 10.33 0.06
C VAL A 61 -0.74 9.89 -0.66
N VAL A 62 -0.70 10.16 -1.97
CA VAL A 62 0.49 9.99 -2.80
C VAL A 62 1.46 11.14 -2.53
N PRO A 63 2.78 10.89 -2.42
CA PRO A 63 3.75 11.97 -2.24
C PRO A 63 3.79 12.90 -3.46
N ASP A 64 3.74 14.21 -3.22
CA ASP A 64 3.78 15.25 -4.27
C ASP A 64 5.08 15.26 -5.09
N CYS A 65 6.18 14.80 -4.49
CA CYS A 65 7.50 14.76 -5.11
C CYS A 65 7.65 13.66 -6.18
N ILE A 66 6.61 12.85 -6.44
CA ILE A 66 6.64 11.74 -7.39
C ILE A 66 5.41 11.75 -8.30
N LYS A 67 5.65 11.56 -9.60
CA LYS A 67 4.62 11.31 -10.61
C LYS A 67 4.74 9.88 -11.15
N VAL A 68 3.64 9.14 -11.14
CA VAL A 68 3.56 7.78 -11.71
C VAL A 68 2.85 7.85 -13.06
N SER A 69 3.44 7.27 -14.10
CA SER A 69 2.88 7.14 -15.45
C SER A 69 3.00 5.68 -15.90
N VAL A 70 2.04 5.21 -16.70
CA VAL A 70 2.07 3.89 -17.34
C VAL A 70 2.11 4.12 -18.84
N GLU A 71 3.07 3.52 -19.54
CA GLU A 71 3.20 3.53 -21.01
C GLU A 71 2.39 2.40 -21.67
#